data_AF-A0A3S3R541-F1
#
_entry.id   AF-A0A3S3R541-F1
#
_cell.length_a   1.000
_cell.length_b   1.000
_cell.length_c   1.000
_cell.angle_alpha   90.00
_cell.angle_beta   90.00
_cell.angle_gamma   90.00
#
_symmetry.space_group_name_H-M   'P 1'
#
loop_
_entity.id
_entity.type
_entity.pdbx_description
1 polymer ?
#
loop_
_entity_poly.entity_id
_entity_poly.type
_entity_poly.pdbx_seq_one_letter_code
_entity_poly.pdbx_strand_id
1 'polypeptide(L)'
;MSIKQGVYGNVYWLQGNMMPSPDAPRANNGSPIERQINIYKITTFKDVEGQAPLFTKISTQLVKTVKSNSNWLYQCELPPGKYSIFTVEERNSYFANNFNGDGEINTVEIVAGQKVKLDISINYKAAY
;
A
#
# COMPACT_ATOMS: atom_id res chain seq x y z
N MET A 1 -2.90 -18.40 5.36
CA MET A 1 -2.34 -17.20 6.03
C MET A 1 -1.51 -17.66 7.22
N SER A 2 -0.25 -17.23 7.36
CA SER A 2 0.71 -17.87 8.30
C SER A 2 1.24 -16.99 9.42
N ILE A 3 0.94 -15.67 9.44
CA ILE A 3 1.36 -14.78 10.52
C ILE A 3 0.46 -14.93 11.76
N LYS A 4 1.02 -14.73 12.96
CA LYS A 4 0.26 -14.70 14.22
C LYS A 4 -0.30 -13.30 14.51
N GLN A 5 0.46 -12.27 14.17
CA GLN A 5 0.06 -10.86 14.24
C GLN A 5 0.76 -10.05 13.14
N GLY A 6 0.26 -8.84 12.85
CA GLY A 6 0.86 -7.94 11.85
C GLY A 6 -0.13 -7.57 10.73
N VAL A 7 0.38 -7.32 9.53
CA VAL A 7 -0.41 -6.84 8.39
C VAL A 7 -0.45 -7.87 7.27
N TYR A 8 -1.57 -7.94 6.56
CA TYR A 8 -1.72 -8.75 5.36
C TYR A 8 -2.73 -8.12 4.40
N GLY A 9 -2.68 -8.52 3.13
CA GLY A 9 -3.68 -8.09 2.16
C GLY A 9 -3.29 -8.46 0.74
N ASN A 10 -4.15 -8.10 -0.20
CA ASN A 10 -3.93 -8.30 -1.62
C ASN A 10 -3.47 -7.01 -2.30
N VAL A 11 -2.71 -7.15 -3.39
CA VAL A 11 -2.27 -6.01 -4.21
C VAL A 11 -2.95 -6.07 -5.58
N TYR A 12 -3.59 -4.96 -5.94
CA TYR A 12 -4.34 -4.80 -7.18
C TYR A 12 -3.78 -3.63 -7.99
N TRP A 13 -3.78 -3.79 -9.31
CA TRP A 13 -3.37 -2.79 -10.27
C TRP A 13 -4.59 -2.25 -11.02
N LEU A 14 -4.82 -0.94 -10.90
CA LEU A 14 -5.89 -0.21 -11.58
C LEU A 14 -5.26 0.74 -12.59
N GLN A 15 -5.72 0.66 -13.84
CA GLN A 15 -5.28 1.53 -14.93
C GLN A 15 -6.42 1.81 -15.91
N GLY A 16 -6.34 2.93 -16.62
CA GLY A 16 -7.34 3.32 -17.62
C GLY A 16 -8.55 4.05 -17.03
N ASN A 17 -9.62 4.13 -17.82
CA ASN A 17 -10.84 4.85 -17.44
C ASN A 17 -11.68 4.04 -16.44
N MET A 18 -11.90 4.62 -15.26
CA MET A 18 -12.68 4.08 -14.15
C MET A 18 -13.97 4.87 -13.92
N MET A 19 -14.31 5.86 -14.78
CA MET A 19 -15.58 6.60 -14.69
C MET A 19 -16.77 5.64 -14.75
N PRO A 20 -17.74 5.73 -13.82
CA PRO A 20 -18.98 5.00 -13.92
C PRO A 20 -19.78 5.51 -15.13
N SER A 21 -20.16 4.62 -16.03
CA SER A 21 -21.11 4.90 -17.11
C SER A 21 -22.23 3.85 -17.09
N PRO A 22 -23.50 4.25 -17.29
CA PRO A 22 -24.62 3.30 -17.38
C PRO A 22 -24.42 2.21 -18.44
N ASP A 23 -23.69 2.54 -19.50
CA ASP A 23 -23.46 1.67 -20.66
C ASP A 23 -22.10 0.95 -20.63
N ALA A 24 -21.27 1.23 -19.61
CA ALA A 24 -19.98 0.55 -19.44
C ALA A 24 -20.12 -0.63 -18.48
N PRO A 25 -19.41 -1.75 -18.72
CA PRO A 25 -19.26 -2.78 -17.70
C PRO A 25 -18.68 -2.15 -16.43
N ARG A 26 -19.15 -2.61 -15.27
CA ARG A 26 -18.67 -2.12 -13.95
C ARG A 26 -17.15 -1.99 -13.96
N ALA A 27 -16.66 -0.83 -13.51
CA ALA A 27 -15.24 -0.55 -13.41
C ALA A 27 -14.50 -1.74 -12.77
N ASN A 28 -13.48 -2.24 -13.45
CA ASN A 28 -12.73 -3.43 -13.03
C ASN A 28 -12.09 -3.17 -11.66
N ASN A 29 -12.22 -4.07 -10.69
CA ASN A 29 -11.62 -3.95 -9.35
C ASN A 29 -10.07 -4.05 -9.34
N GLY A 30 -9.45 -3.84 -10.50
CA GLY A 30 -8.03 -4.01 -10.74
C GLY A 30 -7.63 -5.46 -11.04
N SER A 31 -6.52 -5.61 -11.76
CA SER A 31 -5.90 -6.92 -11.94
C SER A 31 -4.97 -7.20 -10.76
N PRO A 32 -4.99 -8.40 -10.19
CA PRO A 32 -4.03 -8.73 -9.15
C PRO A 32 -2.59 -8.65 -9.68
N ILE A 33 -1.65 -8.22 -8.83
CA ILE A 33 -0.26 -7.99 -9.27
C ILE A 33 0.76 -8.29 -8.19
N GLU A 34 1.96 -8.72 -8.61
CA GLU A 34 3.10 -8.87 -7.72
C GLU A 34 3.83 -7.53 -7.49
N ARG A 35 4.06 -7.18 -6.21
CA ARG A 35 4.86 -6.02 -5.81
C ARG A 35 5.73 -6.31 -4.60
N GLN A 36 6.82 -5.55 -4.50
CA GLN A 36 7.54 -5.38 -3.26
C GLN A 36 6.79 -4.35 -2.40
N ILE A 37 6.69 -4.63 -1.10
CA ILE A 37 6.04 -3.79 -0.10
C ILE A 37 7.09 -3.46 0.95
N ASN A 38 7.32 -2.16 1.14
CA ASN A 38 8.18 -1.64 2.19
C ASN A 38 7.33 -1.11 3.34
N ILE A 39 7.72 -1.50 4.55
CA ILE A 39 7.06 -1.13 5.79
C ILE A 39 8.04 -0.24 6.55
N TYR A 40 7.65 1.00 6.78
CA TYR A 40 8.42 1.99 7.51
C TYR A 40 7.80 2.24 8.87
N LYS A 41 8.58 2.87 9.78
CA LYS A 41 7.96 3.62 10.89
C LYS A 41 7.01 4.68 10.33
N ILE A 42 6.11 5.21 11.18
CA ILE A 42 5.18 6.28 10.79
C ILE A 42 5.90 7.34 9.95
N THR A 43 5.40 7.52 8.74
CA THR A 43 5.91 8.45 7.72
C THR A 43 4.83 9.50 7.46
N THR A 44 5.22 10.77 7.48
CA THR A 44 4.35 11.90 7.10
C THR A 44 4.82 12.54 5.80
N PHE A 45 4.04 13.47 5.27
CA PHE A 45 4.45 14.28 4.11
C PHE A 45 5.74 15.09 4.31
N LYS A 46 6.18 15.31 5.56
CA LYS A 46 7.46 15.99 5.85
C LYS A 46 8.67 15.07 5.69
N ASP A 47 8.45 13.76 5.68
CA ASP A 47 9.51 12.74 5.68
C ASP A 47 9.77 12.15 4.29
N VAL A 48 9.05 12.62 3.27
CA VAL A 48 9.11 12.09 1.90
C VAL A 48 9.51 13.19 0.91
N GLU A 49 10.12 12.76 -0.20
CA GLU A 49 10.33 13.60 -1.38
C GLU A 49 9.41 13.11 -2.52
N GLY A 50 9.05 14.01 -3.43
CA GLY A 50 8.11 13.72 -4.53
C GLY A 50 6.69 14.22 -4.24
N GLN A 51 5.71 13.71 -4.99
CA GLN A 51 4.30 14.13 -4.89
C GLN A 51 3.38 12.92 -4.82
N ALA A 52 2.39 12.98 -3.93
CA ALA A 52 1.38 11.92 -3.87
C ALA A 52 0.72 11.70 -5.25
N PRO A 53 0.42 10.44 -5.61
CA PRO A 53 0.61 9.23 -4.80
C PRO A 53 1.99 8.54 -5.00
N LEU A 54 2.94 9.15 -5.72
CA LEU A 54 4.25 8.58 -6.06
C LEU A 54 5.40 9.41 -5.47
N PHE A 55 6.03 8.86 -4.43
CA PHE A 55 7.17 9.45 -3.76
C PHE A 55 8.48 8.92 -4.33
N THR A 56 9.52 9.74 -4.32
CA THR A 56 10.86 9.37 -4.83
C THR A 56 11.80 8.93 -3.71
N LYS A 57 11.49 9.30 -2.46
CA LYS A 57 12.31 8.96 -1.29
C LYS A 57 11.47 8.97 -0.02
N ILE A 58 11.83 8.10 0.92
CA ILE A 58 11.27 8.03 2.27
C ILE A 58 12.45 8.10 3.25
N SER A 59 12.40 9.06 4.18
CA SER A 59 13.50 9.35 5.11
C SER A 59 13.31 8.70 6.48
N THR A 60 12.16 8.08 6.74
CA THR A 60 11.92 7.29 7.95
C THR A 60 12.62 5.93 7.89
N GLN A 61 12.79 5.30 9.06
CA GLN A 61 13.42 3.99 9.16
C GLN A 61 12.59 2.90 8.45
N LEU A 62 13.23 2.17 7.53
CA LEU A 62 12.69 0.94 6.95
C LEU A 62 12.70 -0.17 8.01
N VAL A 63 11.53 -0.73 8.29
CA VAL A 63 11.34 -1.79 9.29
C VAL A 63 11.45 -3.16 8.65
N LYS A 64 10.72 -3.37 7.54
CA LYS A 64 10.72 -4.64 6.79
C LYS A 64 10.41 -4.41 5.31
N THR A 65 10.88 -5.34 4.49
CA THR A 65 10.51 -5.48 3.09
C THR A 65 9.93 -6.87 2.88
N VAL A 66 8.79 -6.94 2.21
CA VAL A 66 8.15 -8.20 1.80
C VAL A 66 7.75 -8.13 0.34
N LYS A 67 7.48 -9.27 -0.29
CA LYS A 67 6.92 -9.35 -1.63
C LYS A 67 5.56 -10.04 -1.56
N SER A 68 4.57 -9.56 -2.30
CA SER A 68 3.34 -10.34 -2.50
C SER A 68 3.67 -11.62 -3.28
N ASN A 69 3.00 -12.71 -2.96
CA ASN A 69 3.24 -14.02 -3.59
C ASN A 69 2.43 -14.22 -4.88
N SER A 70 2.48 -15.41 -5.45
CA SER A 70 1.73 -15.81 -6.66
C SER A 70 0.20 -15.83 -6.51
N ASN A 71 -0.30 -15.78 -5.26
CA ASN A 71 -1.71 -15.57 -4.95
C ASN A 71 -2.01 -14.08 -4.68
N TRP A 72 -1.05 -13.20 -4.98
CA TRP A 72 -1.15 -11.74 -4.86
C TRP A 72 -1.34 -11.27 -3.42
N LEU A 73 -1.09 -12.17 -2.46
CA LEU A 73 -1.19 -11.94 -1.04
C LEU A 73 0.19 -11.53 -0.53
N TYR A 74 0.25 -10.42 0.19
CA TYR A 74 1.37 -10.11 1.06
C TYR A 74 0.95 -10.30 2.51
N GLN A 75 1.94 -10.63 3.35
CA GLN A 75 1.77 -10.71 4.79
C GLN A 75 3.11 -10.40 5.44
N CYS A 76 3.08 -9.67 6.54
CA CYS A 76 4.26 -9.32 7.30
C CYS A 76 3.96 -9.38 8.79
N GLU A 77 4.71 -10.20 9.51
CA GLU A 77 4.67 -10.23 10.96
C GLU A 77 5.35 -8.99 11.53
N LEU A 78 4.58 -8.25 12.34
CA LEU A 78 4.98 -6.98 12.95
C LEU A 78 4.60 -6.99 14.44
N PRO A 79 5.47 -6.48 15.33
CA PRO A 79 5.11 -6.26 16.72
C PRO A 79 4.03 -5.16 16.84
N PRO A 80 3.41 -4.98 18.03
CA PRO A 80 2.45 -3.90 18.24
C PRO A 80 3.10 -2.53 17.99
N GLY A 81 2.37 -1.65 17.31
CA GLY A 81 2.86 -0.34 16.91
C GLY A 81 2.18 0.18 15.65
N LYS A 82 2.55 1.40 15.24
CA LYS A 82 2.05 2.04 14.02
C LYS A 82 3.14 2.10 12.95
N TYR A 83 2.74 1.84 11.70
CA TYR A 83 3.63 1.74 10.55
C TYR A 83 3.02 2.40 9.31
N SER A 84 3.87 2.89 8.42
CA SER A 84 3.48 3.35 7.08
C SER A 84 3.87 2.34 6.02
N ILE A 85 2.96 2.05 5.09
CA ILE A 85 3.12 0.98 4.10
C ILE A 85 3.17 1.57 2.69
N PHE A 86 4.16 1.15 1.91
CA PHE A 86 4.34 1.60 0.52
C PHE A 86 4.61 0.41 -0.39
N THR A 87 4.10 0.44 -1.63
CA THR A 87 4.59 -0.46 -2.68
C THR A 87 5.77 0.17 -3.40
N VAL A 88 6.71 -0.65 -3.86
CA VAL A 88 7.82 -0.20 -4.70
C VAL A 88 7.44 -0.39 -6.15
N GLU A 89 7.43 0.72 -6.89
CA GLU A 89 7.02 0.80 -8.29
C GLU A 89 8.21 1.05 -9.21
N GLU A 90 7.93 1.25 -10.50
CA GLU A 90 8.93 1.55 -11.53
C GLU A 90 9.88 2.68 -11.08
N ARG A 91 11.15 2.59 -11.52
CA ARG A 91 12.21 3.55 -11.20
C ARG A 91 12.47 3.73 -9.70
N ASN A 92 12.18 2.71 -8.88
CA ASN A 92 12.33 2.73 -7.42
C ASN A 92 11.51 3.84 -6.75
N SER A 93 10.34 4.16 -7.31
CA SER A 93 9.38 5.05 -6.67
C SER A 93 8.53 4.29 -5.64
N TYR A 94 7.97 5.03 -4.69
CA TYR A 94 7.16 4.48 -3.60
C TYR A 94 5.72 4.96 -3.76
N PHE A 95 4.78 4.03 -3.84
CA PHE A 95 3.37 4.34 -3.99
C PHE A 95 2.61 4.19 -2.68
N ALA A 96 1.79 5.19 -2.38
CA ALA A 96 0.75 5.16 -1.35
C ALA A 96 -0.33 6.20 -1.69
N ASN A 97 -1.59 5.85 -1.48
CA ASN A 97 -2.74 6.69 -1.86
C ASN A 97 -3.78 6.86 -0.73
N ASN A 98 -3.43 6.48 0.50
CA ASN A 98 -4.24 6.72 1.69
C ASN A 98 -3.50 7.69 2.61
N PHE A 99 -4.18 8.72 3.10
CA PHE A 99 -3.62 9.77 3.93
C PHE A 99 -4.65 10.14 5.00
N ASN A 100 -4.20 10.34 6.24
CA ASN A 100 -5.08 10.79 7.32
C ASN A 100 -5.01 12.30 7.52
N GLY A 101 -5.89 12.83 8.40
CA GLY A 101 -5.95 14.27 8.71
C GLY A 101 -4.68 14.84 9.35
N ASP A 102 -3.83 13.98 9.90
CA ASP A 102 -2.55 14.35 10.52
C ASP A 102 -1.38 14.35 9.52
N GLY A 103 -1.65 14.03 8.25
CA GLY A 103 -0.66 13.96 7.18
C GLY A 103 0.24 12.72 7.23
N GLU A 104 -0.13 11.70 8.02
CA GLU A 104 0.51 10.39 7.95
C GLU A 104 0.08 9.65 6.68
N ILE A 105 1.04 8.91 6.12
CA ILE A 105 0.88 8.23 4.84
C ILE A 105 0.64 6.74 5.07
N ASN A 106 -0.51 6.25 4.59
CA ASN A 106 -0.94 4.86 4.53
C ASN A 106 -0.63 4.06 5.81
N THR A 107 -1.09 4.61 6.94
CA THR A 107 -0.84 4.08 8.28
C THR A 107 -1.62 2.81 8.56
N VAL A 108 -0.97 1.84 9.20
CA VAL A 108 -1.61 0.69 9.86
C VAL A 108 -1.19 0.64 11.33
N GLU A 109 -2.15 0.33 12.22
CA GLU A 109 -1.90 0.12 13.64
C GLU A 109 -2.05 -1.35 14.00
N ILE A 110 -0.99 -1.94 14.56
CA ILE A 110 -0.97 -3.34 15.01
C ILE A 110 -1.15 -3.35 16.52
N VAL A 111 -2.21 -4.01 16.99
CA VAL A 111 -2.42 -4.33 18.40
C VAL A 111 -1.91 -5.75 18.67
N ALA A 112 -1.50 -6.03 19.91
CA ALA A 112 -0.99 -7.35 20.31
C ALA A 112 -1.95 -8.49 19.92
N GLY A 113 -1.42 -9.51 19.24
CA GLY A 113 -2.20 -10.66 18.76
C GLY A 113 -3.12 -10.39 17.57
N GLN A 114 -3.17 -9.16 17.04
CA GLN A 114 -4.08 -8.80 15.94
C GLN A 114 -3.41 -8.93 14.57
N LYS A 115 -4.20 -9.39 13.60
CA LYS A 115 -3.88 -9.33 12.18
C LYS A 115 -4.75 -8.27 11.53
N VAL A 116 -4.13 -7.31 10.86
CA VAL A 116 -4.83 -6.21 10.20
C VAL A 116 -4.82 -6.45 8.70
N LYS A 117 -6.00 -6.38 8.09
CA LYS A 117 -6.15 -6.49 6.63
C LYS A 117 -5.97 -5.11 6.01
N LEU A 118 -5.09 -5.00 5.02
CA LEU A 118 -4.88 -3.79 4.22
C LEU A 118 -4.70 -4.21 2.75
N ASP A 119 -5.78 -4.17 1.97
CA ASP A 119 -5.67 -4.36 0.53
C ASP A 119 -5.14 -3.08 -0.13
N ILE A 120 -4.23 -3.21 -1.09
CA ILE A 120 -3.58 -2.09 -1.76
C ILE A 120 -4.07 -2.04 -3.21
N SER A 121 -4.71 -0.93 -3.57
CA SER A 121 -5.14 -0.66 -4.95
C SER A 121 -4.24 0.39 -5.57
N ILE A 122 -3.28 -0.05 -6.38
CA ILE A 122 -2.32 0.80 -7.08
C ILE A 122 -3.03 1.44 -8.27
N ASN A 123 -3.29 2.74 -8.17
CA ASN A 123 -4.19 3.44 -9.09
C ASN A 123 -3.60 4.72 -9.70
N TYR A 124 -2.27 4.91 -9.63
CA TYR A 124 -1.64 6.11 -10.20
C TYR A 124 -1.66 6.17 -11.73
N LYS A 125 -2.07 5.10 -12.43
CA LYS A 125 -2.38 5.10 -13.88
C LYS A 125 -3.88 4.99 -14.17
N ALA A 126 -4.76 5.13 -13.16
CA ALA A 126 -6.20 5.15 -13.33
C ALA A 126 -6.71 6.60 -13.46
N ALA A 127 -7.71 6.79 -14.31
CA ALA A 127 -8.45 8.04 -14.46
C ALA A 127 -9.89 7.79 -14.00
N TYR A 128 -10.44 8.68 -13.17
CA TYR A 128 -11.78 8.58 -12.59
C TYR A 128 -12.68 9.72 -13.03
#